data_AF-A0A091BWZ7-F1
#
_entry.id   AF-A0A091BWZ7-F1
#
_cell.length_a   1.000
_cell.length_b   1.000
_cell.length_c   1.000
_cell.angle_alpha   90.00
_cell.angle_beta   90.00
_cell.angle_gamma   90.00
#
_symmetry.space_group_name_H-M   'P 1'
#
loop_
_entity.id
_entity.type
_entity.pdbx_description
1 polymer ?
#
loop_
_entity_poly.entity_id
_entity_poly.type
_entity_poly.pdbx_seq_one_letter_code
_entity_poly.pdbx_strand_id
1 'polypeptide(L)'
;MPDVKRVIKNYREKMNNVTFSRQVEYQKAFEKYKVNDNVILYESFHGKGMTDNPFAIFKYLLNNPEFKNMKHVWVLNNSEDNEYYSYYKKFNNVEFIKTHTKQYFYYLSSAKYLINSVSFPPYFLKKR
;
A
#
# COMPACT_ATOMS: atom_id res chain seq x y z
N MET A 1 -30.53 -3.21 26.92
CA MET A 1 -29.89 -2.63 25.72
C MET A 1 -28.40 -2.47 25.99
N PRO A 2 -27.49 -2.77 25.04
CA PRO A 2 -26.07 -2.49 25.21
C PRO A 2 -25.87 -1.01 25.48
N ASP A 3 -25.02 -0.66 26.44
CA ASP A 3 -24.63 0.72 26.70
C ASP A 3 -23.78 1.23 25.52
N VAL A 4 -24.43 1.87 24.55
CA VAL A 4 -23.83 2.39 23.33
C VAL A 4 -22.71 3.38 23.65
N LYS A 5 -22.85 4.19 24.70
CA LYS A 5 -21.82 5.16 25.10
C LYS A 5 -20.55 4.44 25.56
N ARG A 6 -20.70 3.39 26.36
CA ARG A 6 -19.59 2.54 26.79
C ARG A 6 -18.91 1.84 25.61
N VAL A 7 -19.67 1.34 24.64
CA VAL A 7 -19.11 0.71 23.43
C VAL A 7 -18.28 1.71 22.61
N ILE A 8 -18.80 2.91 22.36
CA ILE A 8 -18.08 3.96 21.62
C ILE A 8 -16.79 4.37 22.35
N LYS A 9 -16.86 4.54 23.68
CA LYS A 9 -15.70 4.86 24.50
C LYS A 9 -14.61 3.78 24.36
N ASN A 10 -14.97 2.51 24.56
CA ASN A 10 -14.05 1.38 24.44
C ASN A 10 -13.43 1.27 23.05
N TYR A 11 -14.21 1.51 21.98
CA TYR A 11 -13.70 1.53 20.62
C TYR A 11 -12.66 2.64 20.42
N ARG A 12 -12.96 3.87 20.86
CA ARG A 12 -12.01 5.00 20.78
C ARG A 12 -10.71 4.72 21.54
N GLU A 13 -10.80 4.12 22.71
CA GLU A 13 -9.64 3.71 23.49
C GLU A 13 -8.80 2.65 22.75
N LYS A 14 -9.45 1.63 22.16
CA LYS A 14 -8.77 0.62 21.35
C LYS A 14 -8.07 1.18 20.12
N MET A 15 -8.60 2.26 19.51
CA MET A 15 -7.97 2.93 18.36
C MET A 15 -6.58 3.53 18.69
N ASN A 16 -6.23 3.69 19.97
CA ASN A 16 -4.87 4.07 20.36
C ASN A 16 -3.85 2.94 20.19
N ASN A 17 -4.30 1.68 20.13
CA ASN A 17 -3.44 0.55 19.80
C ASN A 17 -3.16 0.52 18.31
N VAL A 18 -1.88 0.63 17.93
CA VAL A 18 -1.46 0.73 16.52
C VAL A 18 -1.86 -0.48 15.69
N THR A 19 -1.80 -1.69 16.24
CA THR A 19 -2.17 -2.93 15.53
C THR A 19 -3.67 -2.95 15.26
N PHE A 20 -4.48 -2.67 16.28
CA PHE A 20 -5.94 -2.59 16.15
C PHE A 20 -6.36 -1.50 15.17
N SER A 21 -5.77 -0.30 15.30
CA SER A 21 -6.05 0.83 14.42
C SER A 21 -5.75 0.52 12.95
N ARG A 22 -4.60 -0.12 12.67
CA ARG A 22 -4.24 -0.53 11.30
C ARG A 22 -5.20 -1.57 10.73
N GLN A 23 -5.61 -2.56 11.53
CA GLN A 23 -6.63 -3.54 11.13
C GLN A 23 -7.95 -2.86 10.76
N VAL A 24 -8.41 -1.94 11.59
CA VAL A 24 -9.66 -1.20 11.37
C VAL A 24 -9.57 -0.31 10.13
N GLU A 25 -8.49 0.46 9.96
CA GLU A 25 -8.33 1.34 8.80
C GLU A 25 -8.17 0.57 7.50
N TYR A 26 -7.47 -0.57 7.51
CA TYR A 26 -7.40 -1.44 6.35
C TYR A 26 -8.74 -2.09 6.03
N GLN A 27 -9.49 -2.58 7.02
CA GLN A 27 -10.82 -3.16 6.81
C GLN A 27 -11.78 -2.14 6.19
N LYS A 28 -11.77 -0.89 6.66
CA LYS A 28 -12.55 0.20 6.06
C LYS A 28 -12.18 0.42 4.59
N ALA A 29 -10.89 0.42 4.27
CA ALA A 29 -10.45 0.56 2.88
C ALA A 29 -10.87 -0.65 2.02
N PHE A 30 -10.71 -1.86 2.56
CA PHE A 30 -11.09 -3.12 1.92
C PHE A 30 -12.58 -3.18 1.56
N GLU A 31 -13.46 -2.72 2.44
CA GLU A 31 -14.90 -2.66 2.18
C GLU A 31 -15.27 -1.54 1.19
N LYS A 32 -14.61 -0.38 1.32
CA LYS A 32 -14.95 0.83 0.56
C LYS A 32 -14.51 0.79 -0.90
N TYR A 33 -13.31 0.33 -1.19
CA TYR A 33 -12.68 0.52 -2.50
C TYR A 33 -12.79 -0.72 -3.39
N LYS A 34 -13.19 -0.51 -4.65
CA LYS A 34 -13.17 -1.57 -5.67
C LYS A 34 -11.76 -1.75 -6.22
N VAL A 35 -11.49 -2.93 -6.77
CA VAL A 35 -10.23 -3.21 -7.46
C VAL A 35 -10.12 -2.33 -8.71
N ASN A 36 -8.95 -1.75 -8.93
CA ASN A 36 -8.57 -0.98 -10.09
C ASN A 36 -7.59 -1.78 -10.93
N ASP A 37 -8.04 -2.19 -12.12
CA ASP A 37 -7.30 -3.07 -13.04
C ASP A 37 -6.00 -2.45 -13.59
N ASN A 38 -5.84 -1.13 -13.49
CA ASN A 38 -4.69 -0.40 -14.03
C ASN A 38 -3.65 0.00 -12.97
N VAL A 39 -3.68 -0.59 -11.78
CA VAL A 39 -2.74 -0.24 -10.70
C VAL A 39 -1.89 -1.44 -10.29
N ILE A 40 -0.57 -1.19 -10.16
CA ILE A 40 0.41 -2.14 -9.62
C ILE A 40 1.02 -1.53 -8.36
N LEU A 41 0.93 -2.25 -7.24
CA LEU A 41 1.62 -1.92 -6.01
C LEU A 41 2.90 -2.76 -5.89
N TYR A 42 4.02 -2.10 -5.64
CA TYR A 42 5.32 -2.73 -5.42
C TYR A 42 5.83 -2.45 -4.01
N GLU A 43 6.34 -3.48 -3.33
CA GLU A 43 6.90 -3.36 -1.99
C GLU A 43 8.09 -4.31 -1.83
N SER A 44 9.23 -3.81 -1.33
CA SER A 44 10.37 -4.65 -0.94
C SER A 44 10.68 -4.45 0.54
N PHE A 45 10.77 -5.55 1.29
CA PHE A 45 11.10 -5.57 2.73
C PHE A 45 10.32 -4.54 3.56
N HIS A 46 9.00 -4.47 3.36
CA HIS A 46 8.13 -3.50 4.03
C HIS A 46 8.46 -2.03 3.73
N GLY A 47 8.86 -1.74 2.50
CA GLY A 47 9.14 -0.38 2.03
C GLY A 47 10.51 0.17 2.42
N LYS A 48 11.48 -0.70 2.72
CA LYS A 48 12.86 -0.28 3.04
C LYS A 48 13.62 0.30 1.85
N GLY A 49 13.24 -0.07 0.62
CA GLY A 49 13.94 0.43 -0.56
C GLY A 49 13.33 -0.05 -1.87
N MET A 50 13.88 0.48 -2.97
CA MET A 50 13.67 -0.02 -4.32
C MET A 50 14.71 -1.11 -4.64
N THR A 51 14.45 -2.35 -4.22
CA THR A 51 15.41 -3.46 -4.34
C THR A 51 14.74 -4.78 -4.72
N ASP A 52 15.57 -5.80 -4.94
CA ASP A 52 15.15 -7.20 -5.16
C ASP A 52 14.28 -7.40 -6.42
N ASN A 53 13.60 -8.54 -6.49
CA ASN A 53 12.69 -8.94 -7.56
C ASN A 53 11.59 -7.90 -7.87
N PRO A 54 10.88 -7.25 -6.92
CA PRO A 54 9.94 -6.18 -7.24
C PRO A 54 10.56 -5.04 -8.05
N PHE A 55 11.81 -4.66 -7.76
CA PHE A 55 12.43 -3.52 -8.44
C PHE A 55 12.83 -3.86 -9.87
N ALA A 56 13.32 -5.09 -10.08
CA ALA A 56 13.57 -5.60 -11.43
C ALA A 56 12.28 -5.59 -12.28
N ILE A 57 11.17 -6.09 -11.71
CA ILE A 57 9.87 -6.13 -12.41
C ILE A 57 9.36 -4.71 -12.70
N PHE A 58 9.44 -3.79 -11.74
CA PHE A 58 9.04 -2.40 -11.97
C PHE A 58 9.82 -1.73 -13.09
N LYS A 59 11.15 -1.89 -13.14
CA LYS A 59 11.95 -1.32 -14.23
C LYS A 59 11.52 -1.87 -15.59
N TYR A 60 11.22 -3.17 -15.67
CA TYR A 60 10.74 -3.78 -16.90
C TYR A 60 9.37 -3.23 -17.31
N LEU A 61 8.39 -3.27 -16.40
CA LEU A 61 7.02 -2.87 -16.70
C LEU A 61 6.89 -1.38 -16.99
N LEU A 62 7.62 -0.52 -16.28
CA LEU A 62 7.58 0.92 -16.49
C LEU A 62 8.07 1.32 -17.89
N ASN A 63 9.05 0.61 -18.44
CA ASN A 63 9.64 0.91 -19.74
C ASN A 63 9.00 0.14 -20.90
N ASN A 64 8.07 -0.78 -20.62
CA ASN A 64 7.40 -1.56 -21.65
C ASN A 64 6.14 -0.82 -22.16
N PRO A 65 6.06 -0.47 -23.47
CA PRO A 65 4.91 0.24 -24.03
C PRO A 65 3.55 -0.44 -23.85
N GLU A 66 3.52 -1.76 -23.73
CA GLU A 66 2.30 -2.54 -23.46
C GLU A 66 1.65 -2.15 -22.13
N PHE A 67 2.46 -1.75 -21.14
CA PHE A 67 2.02 -1.40 -19.79
C PHE A 67 1.98 0.10 -19.54
N LYS A 68 2.10 0.95 -20.58
CA LYS A 68 2.14 2.42 -20.45
C LYS A 68 0.94 3.04 -19.72
N ASN A 69 -0.21 2.37 -19.76
CA ASN A 69 -1.45 2.82 -19.12
C ASN A 69 -1.54 2.40 -17.64
N MET A 70 -0.56 1.64 -17.13
CA MET A 70 -0.51 1.24 -15.73
C MET A 70 -0.01 2.38 -14.86
N LYS A 71 -0.65 2.55 -13.71
CA LYS A 71 -0.13 3.34 -12.59
C LYS A 71 0.75 2.45 -11.72
N HIS A 72 1.98 2.89 -11.51
CA HIS A 72 2.98 2.23 -10.69
C HIS A 72 3.03 2.90 -9.32
N VAL A 73 2.73 2.15 -8.27
CA VAL A 73 2.75 2.65 -6.90
C VAL A 73 3.84 1.93 -6.14
N TRP A 74 4.85 2.66 -5.68
CA TRP A 74 5.98 2.11 -4.96
C TRP A 74 5.89 2.44 -3.47
N VAL A 75 6.00 1.43 -2.61
CA VAL A 75 6.06 1.61 -1.16
C VAL A 75 7.50 1.89 -0.74
N LEU A 76 7.75 3.09 -0.23
CA LEU A 76 9.08 3.56 0.21
C LEU A 76 8.96 4.44 1.46
N ASN A 77 9.44 3.94 2.60
CA ASN A 77 9.31 4.63 3.89
C ASN A 77 10.30 5.79 4.04
N ASN A 78 11.53 5.61 3.53
CA ASN A 78 12.56 6.65 3.50
C ASN A 78 12.98 6.95 2.05
N SER A 79 12.63 8.14 1.58
CA SER A 79 12.98 8.63 0.25
C SER A 79 14.36 9.31 0.19
N GLU A 80 14.87 9.81 1.31
CA GLU A 80 16.15 10.53 1.37
C GLU A 80 17.32 9.56 1.15
N ASP A 81 17.22 8.34 1.69
CA ASP A 81 18.23 7.30 1.58
C ASP A 81 18.11 6.47 0.28
N ASN A 82 17.21 6.83 -0.64
CA ASN A 82 16.97 6.05 -1.85
C ASN A 82 17.39 6.81 -3.12
N GLU A 83 18.48 6.38 -3.74
CA GLU A 83 19.07 6.98 -4.94
C GLU A 83 18.11 7.03 -6.14
N TYR A 84 17.14 6.10 -6.22
CA TYR A 84 16.22 5.99 -7.35
C TYR A 84 15.00 6.92 -7.23
N TYR A 85 14.67 7.38 -6.02
CA TYR A 85 13.47 8.18 -5.76
C TYR A 85 13.41 9.43 -6.64
N SER A 86 14.51 10.21 -6.68
CA SER A 86 14.56 11.46 -7.43
C SER A 86 14.44 11.27 -8.94
N TYR A 87 14.82 10.12 -9.48
CA TYR A 87 14.66 9.80 -10.89
C TYR A 87 13.20 9.41 -11.20
N TYR A 88 12.66 8.41 -10.48
CA TYR A 88 11.35 7.86 -10.80
C TYR A 88 10.17 8.75 -10.38
N LYS A 89 10.32 9.63 -9.38
CA LYS A 89 9.25 10.56 -8.98
C LYS A 89 8.84 11.54 -10.08
N LYS A 90 9.67 11.68 -11.13
CA LYS A 90 9.41 12.57 -12.28
C LYS A 90 8.41 11.98 -13.26
N PHE A 91 8.16 10.67 -13.19
CA PHE A 91 7.24 9.97 -14.08
C PHE A 91 5.81 10.19 -13.59
N ASN A 92 4.92 10.64 -14.49
CA ASN A 92 3.54 10.97 -14.14
C ASN A 92 2.70 9.76 -13.70
N ASN A 93 3.10 8.55 -14.09
CA ASN A 93 2.45 7.30 -13.75
C ASN A 93 3.14 6.57 -12.58
N VAL A 94 4.08 7.21 -11.88
CA VAL A 94 4.75 6.65 -10.70
C VAL A 94 4.38 7.46 -9.45
N GLU A 95 3.91 6.78 -8.41
CA GLU A 95 3.59 7.37 -7.11
C GLU A 95 4.33 6.65 -5.99
N PHE A 96 4.91 7.40 -5.04
CA PHE A 96 5.56 6.86 -3.86
C PHE A 96 4.67 7.04 -2.63
N ILE A 97 4.50 5.97 -1.86
CA ILE A 97 3.70 5.96 -0.63
C ILE A 97 4.48 5.31 0.51
N LYS A 98 4.07 5.56 1.76
CA LYS A 98 4.68 4.94 2.95
C LYS A 98 3.79 3.86 3.53
N THR A 99 4.39 2.82 4.11
CA THR A 99 3.66 1.76 4.83
C THR A 99 2.74 2.32 5.91
N HIS A 100 1.65 1.61 6.18
CA HIS A 100 0.69 1.93 7.25
C HIS A 100 0.02 3.31 7.18
N THR A 101 0.08 3.99 6.03
CA THR A 101 -0.66 5.22 5.76
C THR A 101 -2.03 4.93 5.14
N LYS A 102 -2.90 5.93 5.10
CA LYS A 102 -4.20 5.83 4.40
C LYS A 102 -4.03 5.50 2.92
N GLN A 103 -3.03 6.08 2.25
CA GLN A 103 -2.71 5.73 0.85
C GLN A 103 -2.28 4.26 0.73
N TYR A 104 -1.46 3.76 1.66
CA TYR A 104 -1.07 2.35 1.66
C TYR A 104 -2.27 1.41 1.80
N PHE A 105 -3.19 1.68 2.74
CA PHE A 105 -4.40 0.87 2.86
C PHE A 105 -5.28 0.95 1.60
N TYR A 106 -5.42 2.14 1.02
CA TYR A 106 -6.14 2.33 -0.24
C TYR A 106 -5.54 1.45 -1.35
N TYR A 107 -4.24 1.58 -1.65
CA TYR A 107 -3.63 0.83 -2.75
C TYR A 107 -3.51 -0.66 -2.45
N LEU A 108 -3.19 -1.06 -1.22
CA LEU A 108 -3.13 -2.47 -0.84
C LEU A 108 -4.50 -3.17 -0.95
N SER A 109 -5.60 -2.43 -0.80
CA SER A 109 -6.96 -2.95 -0.94
C SER A 109 -7.54 -2.86 -2.36
N SER A 110 -6.98 -2.01 -3.22
CA SER A 110 -7.58 -1.67 -4.51
C SER A 110 -6.69 -1.94 -5.72
N ALA A 111 -5.38 -2.11 -5.58
CA ALA A 111 -4.52 -2.45 -6.72
C ALA A 111 -4.81 -3.87 -7.23
N LYS A 112 -4.89 -4.03 -8.55
CA LYS A 112 -5.08 -5.34 -9.19
C LYS A 112 -3.87 -6.26 -9.02
N TYR A 113 -2.68 -5.67 -9.10
CA TYR A 113 -1.42 -6.39 -9.02
C TYR A 113 -0.66 -5.96 -7.77
N LEU A 114 -0.29 -6.94 -6.94
CA LEU A 114 0.47 -6.75 -5.72
C LEU A 114 1.79 -7.54 -5.84
N ILE A 115 2.91 -6.84 -5.90
CA ILE A 115 4.25 -7.41 -6.10
C ILE A 115 5.09 -7.13 -4.85
N ASN A 116 5.41 -8.17 -4.09
CA ASN A 116 6.12 -8.06 -2.82
C ASN A 116 7.26 -9.09 -2.72
N SER A 117 8.38 -8.72 -2.11
CA SER A 117 9.50 -9.64 -1.85
C SER A 117 9.34 -10.48 -0.58
N VAL A 118 8.45 -10.06 0.34
CA VAL A 118 8.21 -10.73 1.63
C VAL A 118 6.71 -10.92 1.90
N SER A 119 6.32 -11.34 3.11
CA SER A 119 4.91 -11.37 3.52
C SER A 119 4.32 -9.96 3.61
N PHE A 120 3.03 -9.79 3.30
CA PHE A 120 2.31 -8.56 3.64
C PHE A 120 2.05 -8.46 5.15
N PRO A 121 1.74 -7.25 5.67
CA PRO A 121 1.38 -7.07 7.08
C PRO A 121 0.22 -7.99 7.53
N PRO A 122 0.16 -8.39 8.82
CA PRO A 122 -0.81 -9.37 9.30
C PRO A 122 -2.29 -9.01 9.14
N TYR A 123 -2.61 -7.73 8.92
CA TYR A 123 -3.98 -7.27 8.66
C TYR A 123 -4.42 -7.42 7.20
N PHE A 124 -3.51 -7.79 6.30
CA PHE A 124 -3.79 -7.87 4.87
C PHE A 124 -4.80 -8.97 4.55
N LEU A 125 -5.78 -8.63 3.70
CA LEU A 125 -6.77 -9.56 3.16
C LEU A 125 -6.78 -9.41 1.65
N LYS A 126 -6.52 -10.51 0.92
CA LYS A 126 -6.58 -10.48 -0.54
C LYS A 126 -8.03 -10.38 -1.01
N LYS A 127 -8.33 -9.34 -1.77
CA LYS A 127 -9.62 -9.20 -2.45
C LYS A 127 -9.67 -10.17 -3.65
N ARG A 128 -10.79 -10.88 -3.80
CA ARG A 128 -11.04 -11.80 -4.92
C ARG A 128 -11.80 -11.08 -6.01
#